data_AF-A0A843HTX7-F1
#
_entry.id   AF-A0A843HTX7-F1
#
_cell.length_a   1.000
_cell.length_b   1.000
_cell.length_c   1.000
_cell.angle_alpha   90.00
_cell.angle_beta   90.00
_cell.angle_gamma   90.00
#
_symmetry.space_group_name_H-M   'P 1'
#
loop_
_entity.id
_entity.type
_entity.pdbx_description
1 polymer ?
#
loop_
_entity_poly.entity_id
_entity_poly.type
_entity_poly.pdbx_seq_one_letter_code
_entity_poly.pdbx_strand_id
1 'polypeptide(L)'
;MDIKLEFNSGYGAYLILGEYRLRGIKQASSPIGDKSKDRVPYHYTHPFPYMAAVFFPENKEERMAIYKFISSNREKIEKEYGLVFEFIPKKGDLKDYQRECNILGVDITASSEDVRNKYRESSLKWHPDRWINATENERKVAEDKFKEISSAYEVLRNVDTNDIELNMYVTDLNAKKSYQLYESMLVEQRKERIGSLHF
;
A
#
# COMPACT_ATOMS: atom_id res chain seq x y z
N MET A 1 -21.67 2.05 13.39
CA MET A 1 -21.28 1.71 12.00
C MET A 1 -20.71 0.31 12.08
N ASP A 2 -21.18 -0.58 11.22
CA ASP A 2 -20.87 -2.00 11.38
C ASP A 2 -19.76 -2.38 10.39
N ILE A 3 -18.60 -2.75 10.95
CA ILE A 3 -17.51 -3.39 10.22
C ILE A 3 -17.43 -4.82 10.71
N LYS A 4 -17.56 -5.79 9.80
CA LYS A 4 -17.57 -7.21 10.16
C LYS A 4 -16.90 -8.04 9.08
N LEU A 5 -15.92 -8.84 9.49
CA LEU A 5 -15.27 -9.84 8.64
C LEU A 5 -15.79 -11.23 9.03
N GLU A 6 -16.35 -11.95 8.08
CA GLU A 6 -16.88 -13.30 8.25
C GLU A 6 -16.19 -14.28 7.30
N PHE A 7 -15.96 -15.50 7.77
CA PHE A 7 -15.42 -16.59 6.97
C PHE A 7 -16.45 -17.70 6.84
N ASN A 8 -16.67 -18.17 5.61
CA ASN A 8 -17.54 -19.32 5.37
C ASN A 8 -16.75 -20.63 5.55
N SER A 9 -17.47 -21.75 5.70
CA SER A 9 -16.88 -23.09 5.63
C SER A 9 -16.31 -23.32 4.22
N GLY A 10 -15.01 -23.04 4.05
CA GLY A 10 -14.29 -23.09 2.77
C GLY A 10 -13.33 -21.91 2.59
N TYR A 11 -13.11 -21.49 1.35
CA TYR A 11 -12.25 -20.35 0.99
C TYR A 11 -13.02 -19.01 0.87
N GLY A 12 -14.29 -18.97 1.24
CA GLY A 12 -15.09 -17.75 1.15
C GLY A 12 -14.85 -16.80 2.33
N ALA A 13 -14.74 -15.51 2.05
CA ALA A 13 -14.77 -14.44 3.05
C ALA A 13 -15.83 -13.40 2.67
N TYR A 14 -16.44 -12.77 3.66
CA TYR A 14 -17.36 -11.64 3.49
C TYR A 14 -16.93 -10.50 4.39
N LEU A 15 -17.00 -9.29 3.86
CA LEU A 15 -16.73 -8.08 4.61
C LEU A 15 -17.89 -7.12 4.47
N ILE A 16 -18.40 -6.69 5.62
CA ILE A 16 -19.36 -5.61 5.73
C ILE A 16 -18.60 -4.37 6.16
N LEU A 17 -18.75 -3.28 5.41
CA LEU A 17 -18.17 -1.95 5.68
C LEU A 17 -19.29 -0.92 5.53
N GLY A 18 -20.09 -0.72 6.59
CA GLY A 18 -21.28 0.12 6.49
C GLY A 18 -22.30 -0.47 5.51
N GLU A 19 -22.55 0.24 4.40
CA GLU A 19 -23.46 -0.22 3.34
C GLU A 19 -22.78 -1.18 2.34
N TYR A 20 -21.44 -1.20 2.28
CA TYR A 20 -20.69 -2.06 1.36
C TYR A 20 -20.67 -3.50 1.87
N ARG A 21 -20.99 -4.44 0.97
CA ARG A 21 -20.92 -5.88 1.21
C ARG A 21 -20.02 -6.52 0.18
N LEU A 22 -18.80 -6.80 0.58
CA LEU A 22 -17.79 -7.33 -0.30
C LEU A 22 -17.67 -8.84 -0.14
N ARG A 23 -17.58 -9.54 -1.26
CA ARG A 23 -17.19 -10.94 -1.31
C ARG A 23 -15.70 -11.05 -1.58
N GLY A 24 -15.05 -11.90 -0.79
CA GLY A 24 -13.62 -12.12 -0.87
C GLY A 24 -13.26 -13.59 -0.79
N ILE A 25 -11.96 -13.81 -0.89
CA ILE A 25 -11.36 -15.13 -0.82
C ILE A 25 -10.42 -15.15 0.38
N LYS A 26 -10.63 -16.13 1.26
CA LYS A 26 -9.70 -16.46 2.33
C LYS A 26 -8.41 -17.00 1.70
N GLN A 27 -7.32 -16.25 1.85
CA GLN A 27 -5.99 -16.77 1.61
C GLN A 27 -5.48 -17.45 2.88
N ALA A 28 -5.36 -18.78 2.80
CA ALA A 28 -4.55 -19.52 3.72
C ALA A 28 -3.09 -19.42 3.26
N SER A 29 -2.18 -19.06 4.15
CA SER A 29 -0.81 -19.53 4.00
C SER A 29 -0.82 -21.03 4.28
N SER A 30 -0.28 -21.81 3.35
CA SER A 30 0.11 -23.17 3.69
C SER A 30 1.15 -23.06 4.82
N PRO A 31 0.96 -23.69 5.98
CA PRO A 31 2.06 -23.83 6.92
C PRO A 31 3.05 -24.75 6.23
N ILE A 32 4.13 -24.19 5.68
CA ILE A 32 5.37 -24.88 5.30
C ILE A 32 5.12 -26.23 4.59
N GLY A 33 5.19 -26.20 3.26
CA GLY A 33 5.13 -27.40 2.43
C GLY A 33 5.96 -28.56 3.00
N ASP A 34 5.29 -29.71 3.06
CA ASP A 34 5.86 -31.03 2.81
C ASP A 34 7.34 -31.00 2.35
N LYS A 35 8.23 -31.50 3.21
CA LYS A 35 9.68 -31.60 2.96
C LYS A 35 10.06 -32.59 1.86
N SER A 36 9.11 -33.21 1.15
CA SER A 36 9.37 -34.35 0.27
C SER A 36 9.39 -34.08 -1.23
N LYS A 37 9.16 -32.85 -1.72
CA LYS A 37 9.20 -32.59 -3.18
C LYS A 37 9.88 -31.27 -3.52
N ASP A 38 11.02 -31.38 -4.19
CA ASP A 38 11.73 -30.33 -4.95
C ASP A 38 10.87 -29.76 -6.09
N ARG A 39 9.72 -29.21 -5.75
CA ARG A 39 8.93 -28.35 -6.62
C ARG A 39 8.69 -27.07 -5.87
N VAL A 40 9.49 -26.05 -6.22
CA VAL A 40 9.29 -24.66 -5.83
C VAL A 40 7.80 -24.34 -6.09
N PRO A 41 6.97 -24.14 -5.06
CA PRO A 41 5.57 -23.84 -5.28
C PRO A 41 5.50 -22.47 -5.95
N TYR A 42 4.67 -22.37 -6.99
CA TYR A 42 4.33 -21.12 -7.69
C TYR A 42 4.36 -19.94 -6.73
N HIS A 43 5.24 -18.98 -7.00
CA HIS A 43 5.30 -17.71 -6.30
C HIS A 43 3.92 -17.03 -6.35
N TYR A 44 3.15 -17.13 -5.27
CA TYR A 44 2.43 -15.96 -4.81
C TYR A 44 3.48 -15.11 -4.09
N THR A 45 4.02 -14.12 -4.79
CA THR A 45 4.75 -12.98 -4.24
C THR A 45 3.80 -12.13 -3.40
N HIS A 46 3.18 -12.73 -2.38
CA HIS A 46 2.35 -11.96 -1.46
C HIS A 46 3.16 -11.42 -0.31
N PRO A 47 3.10 -10.11 -0.05
CA PRO A 47 3.85 -9.50 1.04
C PRO A 47 3.38 -9.94 2.43
N PHE A 48 2.28 -10.71 2.54
CA PHE A 48 1.64 -11.07 3.81
C PHE A 48 1.38 -12.59 3.91
N PRO A 49 2.22 -13.36 4.64
CA PRO A 49 2.06 -14.80 4.83
C PRO A 49 1.12 -15.18 5.99
N TYR A 50 0.31 -14.26 6.50
CA TYR A 50 -0.69 -14.52 7.54
C TYR A 50 -2.11 -14.53 6.93
N MET A 51 -3.07 -15.22 7.58
CA MET A 51 -4.44 -15.38 7.05
C MET A 51 -5.05 -14.02 6.68
N ALA A 52 -5.10 -13.75 5.38
CA ALA A 52 -5.67 -12.56 4.80
C ALA A 52 -6.95 -12.93 4.05
N ALA A 53 -7.94 -12.07 4.08
CA ALA A 53 -9.03 -12.11 3.12
C ALA A 53 -8.75 -11.08 2.03
N VAL A 54 -8.82 -11.50 0.77
CA VAL A 54 -8.68 -10.61 -0.38
C VAL A 54 -10.05 -10.29 -0.92
N PHE A 55 -10.34 -9.01 -1.04
CA PHE A 55 -11.58 -8.50 -1.58
C PHE A 55 -11.33 -7.76 -2.89
N PHE A 56 -12.29 -7.91 -3.79
CA PHE A 56 -12.25 -7.35 -5.14
C PHE A 56 -13.51 -6.48 -5.32
N PRO A 57 -13.46 -5.20 -4.93
CA PRO A 57 -14.56 -4.27 -5.18
C PRO A 57 -14.93 -4.27 -6.67
N GLU A 58 -16.22 -4.36 -6.98
CA GLU A 58 -16.72 -4.71 -8.31
C GLU A 58 -16.52 -3.57 -9.31
N ASN A 59 -16.68 -2.34 -8.85
CA ASN A 59 -16.54 -1.15 -9.68
C ASN A 59 -15.63 -0.09 -9.03
N LYS A 60 -15.25 0.89 -9.86
CA LYS A 60 -14.30 1.95 -9.48
C LYS A 60 -14.84 2.85 -8.37
N GLU A 61 -16.11 3.24 -8.44
CA GLU A 61 -16.73 4.14 -7.45
C GLU A 61 -16.75 3.49 -6.07
N GLU A 62 -17.18 2.23 -6.01
CA GLU A 62 -17.15 1.41 -4.80
C GLU A 62 -15.73 1.28 -4.25
N ARG A 63 -14.75 0.91 -5.09
CA ARG A 63 -13.34 0.77 -4.68
C ARG A 63 -12.82 2.05 -4.05
N MET A 64 -13.12 3.20 -4.67
CA MET A 64 -12.64 4.49 -4.23
C MET A 64 -13.30 4.95 -2.93
N ALA A 65 -14.61 4.72 -2.81
CA ALA A 65 -15.35 5.03 -1.58
C ALA A 65 -14.84 4.18 -0.41
N ILE A 66 -14.61 2.89 -0.63
CA ILE A 66 -14.05 1.96 0.36
C ILE A 66 -12.64 2.37 0.76
N TYR A 67 -11.77 2.71 -0.20
CA TYR A 67 -10.43 3.21 0.10
C TYR A 67 -10.50 4.46 0.97
N LYS A 68 -11.25 5.49 0.54
CA LYS A 68 -11.35 6.77 1.25
C LYS A 68 -11.90 6.57 2.67
N PHE A 69 -12.90 5.71 2.80
CA PHE A 69 -13.48 5.36 4.09
C PHE A 69 -12.44 4.74 5.02
N ILE A 70 -11.74 3.69 4.57
CA ILE A 70 -10.73 2.98 5.36
C ILE A 70 -9.59 3.92 5.75
N SER A 71 -9.05 4.67 4.79
CA SER A 71 -7.94 5.60 5.03
C SER A 71 -8.30 6.68 6.05
N SER A 72 -9.53 7.21 5.98
CA SER A 72 -10.01 8.24 6.93
C SER A 72 -10.29 7.70 8.33
N ASN A 73 -10.54 6.40 8.47
CA ASN A 73 -10.94 5.76 9.74
C ASN A 73 -9.90 4.77 10.27
N ARG A 74 -8.68 4.76 9.70
CA ARG A 74 -7.67 3.72 9.93
C ARG A 74 -7.43 3.39 11.40
N GLU A 75 -7.11 4.39 12.21
CA GLU A 75 -6.82 4.17 13.64
C GLU A 75 -8.01 3.60 14.40
N LYS A 76 -9.21 4.08 14.09
CA LYS A 76 -10.43 3.61 14.72
C LYS A 76 -10.70 2.15 14.35
N ILE A 77 -10.54 1.82 13.06
CA ILE A 77 -10.75 0.46 12.55
C ILE A 77 -9.79 -0.52 13.25
N GLU A 78 -8.51 -0.16 13.34
CA GLU A 78 -7.49 -0.99 13.99
C GLU A 78 -7.78 -1.18 15.49
N LYS A 79 -8.20 -0.12 16.21
CA LYS A 79 -8.47 -0.17 17.66
C LYS A 79 -9.78 -0.89 18.00
N GLU A 80 -10.86 -0.62 17.27
CA GLU A 80 -12.21 -1.08 17.61
C GLU A 80 -12.52 -2.46 17.04
N TYR A 81 -12.02 -2.77 15.83
CA TYR A 81 -12.33 -4.01 15.13
C TYR A 81 -11.12 -4.96 15.03
N GLY A 82 -9.92 -4.50 15.38
CA GLY A 82 -8.71 -5.32 15.27
C GLY A 82 -8.40 -5.73 13.83
N LEU A 83 -8.84 -4.95 12.84
CA LEU A 83 -8.63 -5.24 11.43
C LEU A 83 -7.62 -4.26 10.82
N VAL A 84 -6.77 -4.78 9.95
CA VAL A 84 -5.83 -4.00 9.17
C VAL A 84 -6.14 -4.17 7.69
N PHE A 85 -6.16 -3.04 7.00
CA PHE A 85 -6.48 -2.96 5.58
C PHE A 85 -5.25 -2.52 4.81
N GLU A 86 -4.93 -3.27 3.76
CA GLU A 86 -3.82 -2.99 2.85
C GLU A 86 -4.32 -3.04 1.42
N PHE A 87 -4.06 -1.97 0.67
CA PHE A 87 -4.46 -1.88 -0.74
C PHE A 87 -3.23 -2.16 -1.61
N ILE A 88 -3.33 -3.14 -2.50
CA ILE A 88 -2.23 -3.52 -3.41
C ILE A 88 -2.74 -3.46 -4.85
N PRO A 89 -2.08 -2.73 -5.76
CA PRO A 89 -2.45 -2.67 -7.15
C PRO A 89 -2.13 -4.01 -7.82
N LYS A 90 -3.00 -4.47 -8.71
CA LYS A 90 -2.78 -5.69 -9.49
C LYS A 90 -1.67 -5.55 -10.54
N LYS A 91 -1.34 -4.32 -10.94
CA LYS A 91 -0.37 -4.03 -12.01
C LYS A 91 0.48 -2.81 -11.65
N GLY A 92 1.81 -2.95 -11.79
CA GLY A 92 2.78 -1.93 -11.41
C GLY A 92 3.20 -2.00 -9.93
N ASP A 93 4.44 -1.64 -9.63
CA ASP A 93 4.95 -1.59 -8.25
C ASP A 93 4.25 -0.46 -7.47
N LEU A 94 3.35 -0.80 -6.55
CA LEU A 94 2.61 0.18 -5.71
C LEU A 94 3.52 1.18 -5.01
N LYS A 95 4.70 0.71 -4.63
CA LYS A 95 5.70 1.52 -3.95
C LYS A 95 6.03 2.75 -4.78
N ASP A 96 6.04 2.63 -6.11
CA ASP A 96 6.34 3.73 -7.00
C ASP A 96 5.12 4.65 -7.07
N TYR A 97 3.90 4.14 -7.30
CA TYR A 97 2.71 5.00 -7.39
C TYR A 97 2.43 5.81 -6.11
N GLN A 98 2.42 5.17 -4.93
CA GLN A 98 2.19 5.87 -3.67
C GLN A 98 3.33 6.85 -3.36
N ARG A 99 4.58 6.50 -3.69
CA ARG A 99 5.72 7.40 -3.55
C ARG A 99 5.55 8.63 -4.42
N GLU A 100 5.17 8.47 -5.68
CA GLU A 100 4.97 9.60 -6.59
C GLU A 100 3.78 10.48 -6.13
N CYS A 101 2.67 9.90 -5.64
CA CYS A 101 1.58 10.66 -5.02
C CYS A 101 2.08 11.49 -3.83
N ASN A 102 2.90 10.89 -2.96
CA ASN A 102 3.47 11.58 -1.79
C ASN A 102 4.44 12.69 -2.19
N ILE A 103 5.28 12.48 -3.21
CA ILE A 103 6.22 13.49 -3.74
C ILE A 103 5.44 14.69 -4.28
N LEU A 104 4.37 14.43 -5.04
CA LEU A 104 3.53 15.50 -5.58
C LEU A 104 2.64 16.17 -4.51
N GLY A 105 2.40 15.47 -3.39
CA GLY A 105 1.55 15.92 -2.30
C GLY A 105 0.06 15.78 -2.62
N VAL A 106 -0.29 14.69 -3.32
CA VAL A 106 -1.67 14.32 -3.65
C VAL A 106 -2.03 13.00 -2.97
N ASP A 107 -3.31 12.81 -2.71
CA ASP A 107 -3.83 11.52 -2.25
C ASP A 107 -3.75 10.48 -3.38
N ILE A 108 -3.64 9.19 -3.05
CA ILE A 108 -3.66 8.11 -4.05
C ILE A 108 -4.99 8.09 -4.84
N THR A 109 -6.04 8.70 -4.28
CA THR A 109 -7.37 8.84 -4.86
C THR A 109 -7.56 10.13 -5.66
N ALA A 110 -6.54 11.00 -5.71
CA ALA A 110 -6.63 12.28 -6.39
C ALA A 110 -6.94 12.09 -7.87
N SER A 111 -7.89 12.86 -8.41
CA SER A 111 -8.21 12.77 -9.83
C SER A 111 -7.04 13.22 -10.70
N SER A 112 -7.04 12.85 -11.98
CA SER A 112 -6.05 13.34 -12.94
C SER A 112 -6.03 14.88 -13.06
N GLU A 113 -7.16 15.54 -12.76
CA GLU A 113 -7.25 16.99 -12.64
C GLU A 113 -6.58 17.51 -11.38
N ASP A 114 -6.79 16.87 -10.22
CA ASP A 114 -6.11 17.21 -8.96
C ASP A 114 -4.60 17.05 -9.07
N VAL A 115 -4.13 15.95 -9.68
CA VAL A 115 -2.71 15.70 -10.00
C VAL A 115 -2.14 16.85 -10.84
N ARG A 116 -2.85 17.26 -11.90
CA ARG A 116 -2.42 18.36 -12.78
C ARG A 116 -2.40 19.71 -12.05
N ASN A 117 -3.40 19.99 -11.23
CA ASN A 117 -3.50 21.23 -10.47
C ASN A 117 -2.38 21.29 -9.43
N LYS A 118 -2.13 20.20 -8.69
CA LYS A 118 -1.06 20.14 -7.69
C LYS A 118 0.32 20.27 -8.31
N TYR A 119 0.54 19.66 -9.48
CA TYR A 119 1.76 19.86 -10.24
C TYR A 119 1.98 21.32 -10.60
N ARG A 120 0.95 22.02 -11.12
CA ARG A 120 1.07 23.46 -11.45
C ARG A 120 1.42 24.30 -10.23
N GLU A 121 0.76 24.08 -9.09
CA GLU A 121 1.05 24.79 -7.83
C GLU A 121 2.49 24.56 -7.36
N SER A 122 2.91 23.29 -7.29
CA SER A 122 4.22 22.89 -6.79
C SER A 122 5.35 23.34 -7.73
N SER A 123 5.15 23.24 -9.04
CA SER A 123 6.10 23.71 -10.05
C SER A 123 6.29 25.21 -9.99
N LEU A 124 5.23 25.99 -9.78
CA LEU A 124 5.36 27.44 -9.58
C LEU A 124 6.11 27.79 -8.29
N LYS A 125 5.91 27.01 -7.23
CA LYS A 125 6.58 27.22 -5.93
C LYS A 125 8.09 26.95 -6.01
N TRP A 126 8.49 25.88 -6.69
CA TRP A 126 9.89 25.46 -6.78
C TRP A 126 10.58 25.90 -8.09
N HIS A 127 9.91 26.69 -8.93
CA HIS A 127 10.48 27.18 -10.18
C HIS A 127 11.77 27.99 -9.92
N PRO A 128 12.86 27.78 -10.68
CA PRO A 128 14.13 28.48 -10.49
C PRO A 128 13.99 30.01 -10.41
N ASP A 129 13.06 30.59 -11.18
CA ASP A 129 12.79 32.03 -11.17
C ASP A 129 12.38 32.58 -9.80
N ARG A 130 11.75 31.77 -8.94
CA ARG A 130 11.38 32.19 -7.57
C ARG A 130 12.55 32.14 -6.60
N TRP A 131 13.65 31.51 -6.97
CA TRP A 131 14.81 31.26 -6.11
C TRP A 131 16.08 31.96 -6.62
N ILE A 132 15.96 32.89 -7.59
CA ILE A 132 17.12 33.61 -8.16
C ILE A 132 17.94 34.36 -7.11
N ASN A 133 17.29 34.91 -6.09
CA ASN A 133 17.92 35.69 -5.02
C ASN A 133 18.23 34.85 -3.77
N ALA A 134 17.97 33.54 -3.80
CA ALA A 134 18.20 32.65 -2.68
C ALA A 134 19.68 32.26 -2.58
N THR A 135 20.08 31.76 -1.41
CA THR A 135 21.43 31.22 -1.22
C THR A 135 21.65 29.98 -2.11
N GLU A 136 22.92 29.65 -2.39
CA GLU A 136 23.26 28.48 -3.22
C GLU A 136 22.62 27.18 -2.71
N ASN A 137 22.59 27.00 -1.38
CA ASN A 137 21.97 25.84 -0.76
C ASN A 137 20.45 25.81 -1.00
N GLU A 138 19.76 26.94 -0.91
CA GLU A 138 18.32 27.04 -1.14
C GLU A 138 17.96 26.82 -2.62
N ARG A 139 18.80 27.34 -3.55
CA ARG A 139 18.65 27.10 -4.99
C ARG A 139 18.75 25.62 -5.31
N LYS A 140 19.75 24.93 -4.73
CA LYS A 140 19.94 23.49 -4.92
C LYS A 140 18.73 22.68 -4.41
N VAL A 141 18.23 23.00 -3.21
CA VAL A 141 17.03 22.34 -2.66
C VAL A 141 15.80 22.58 -3.54
N ALA A 142 15.62 23.80 -4.06
CA ALA A 142 14.51 24.11 -4.95
C ALA A 142 14.61 23.34 -6.28
N GLU A 143 15.81 23.24 -6.86
CA GLU A 143 16.06 22.48 -8.07
C GLU A 143 15.80 20.97 -7.87
N ASP A 144 16.30 20.40 -6.79
CA ASP A 144 16.08 18.98 -6.46
C ASP A 144 14.58 18.68 -6.29
N LYS A 145 13.85 19.54 -5.57
CA LYS A 145 12.39 19.41 -5.43
C LYS A 145 11.66 19.56 -6.75
N PHE A 146 12.07 20.50 -7.60
CA PHE A 146 11.47 20.70 -8.91
C PHE A 146 11.64 19.46 -9.80
N LYS A 147 12.82 18.82 -9.76
CA LYS A 147 13.09 17.54 -10.47
C LYS A 147 12.24 16.40 -9.93
N GLU A 148 12.16 16.24 -8.61
CA GLU A 148 11.33 15.21 -7.97
C GLU A 148 9.84 15.37 -8.34
N ILE A 149 9.30 16.59 -8.23
CA ILE A 149 7.90 16.89 -8.56
C ILE A 149 7.61 16.62 -10.04
N SER A 150 8.54 16.98 -10.93
CA SER A 150 8.38 16.74 -12.37
C SER A 150 8.41 15.25 -12.72
N SER A 151 9.33 14.51 -12.11
CA SER A 151 9.40 13.05 -12.27
C SER A 151 8.13 12.36 -11.77
N ALA A 152 7.64 12.75 -10.60
CA ALA A 152 6.41 12.22 -10.03
C ALA A 152 5.21 12.48 -10.93
N TYR A 153 5.08 13.70 -11.45
CA TYR A 153 3.98 14.05 -12.36
C TYR A 153 4.02 13.24 -13.65
N GLU A 154 5.19 12.99 -14.26
CA GLU A 154 5.28 12.17 -15.48
C GLU A 154 4.81 10.73 -15.26
N VAL A 155 5.10 10.15 -14.10
CA VAL A 155 4.58 8.83 -13.73
C VAL A 155 3.06 8.90 -13.51
N LEU A 156 2.60 9.84 -12.67
CA LEU A 156 1.18 9.94 -12.29
C LEU A 156 0.27 10.37 -13.44
N ARG A 157 0.78 11.12 -14.43
CA ARG A 157 0.02 11.54 -15.60
C ARG A 157 -0.27 10.38 -16.54
N ASN A 158 0.67 9.43 -16.64
CA ASN A 158 0.57 8.28 -17.53
C ASN A 158 -0.19 7.11 -16.90
N VAL A 159 -0.34 7.12 -15.58
CA VAL A 159 -1.23 6.22 -14.86
C VAL A 159 -2.58 6.89 -14.75
N ASP A 160 -3.58 6.42 -15.49
CA ASP A 160 -4.94 6.82 -15.15
C ASP A 160 -5.23 6.27 -13.74
N THR A 161 -5.45 7.15 -12.77
CA THR A 161 -5.96 6.81 -11.43
C THR A 161 -7.16 5.86 -11.48
N ASN A 162 -7.90 5.92 -12.59
CA ASN A 162 -9.07 5.10 -12.85
C ASN A 162 -8.73 3.63 -13.18
N ASP A 163 -7.50 3.37 -13.65
CA ASP A 163 -7.01 2.06 -14.08
C ASP A 163 -6.25 1.32 -12.97
N ILE A 164 -6.09 1.94 -11.79
CA ILE A 164 -5.41 1.29 -10.67
C ILE A 164 -6.36 0.27 -10.05
N GLU A 165 -6.21 -0.97 -10.48
CA GLU A 165 -6.91 -2.10 -9.87
C GLU A 165 -6.31 -2.42 -8.49
N LEU A 166 -6.83 -1.82 -7.42
CA LEU A 166 -6.45 -2.15 -6.04
C LEU A 166 -7.18 -3.42 -5.56
N ASN A 167 -6.42 -4.47 -5.28
CA ASN A 167 -6.85 -5.56 -4.40
C ASN A 167 -6.83 -5.06 -2.95
N MET A 168 -7.90 -5.34 -2.21
CA MET A 168 -7.98 -5.00 -0.79
C MET A 168 -7.71 -6.24 0.07
N TYR A 169 -6.64 -6.19 0.84
CA TYR A 169 -6.25 -7.20 1.81
C TYR A 169 -6.76 -6.79 3.17
N VAL A 170 -7.45 -7.72 3.84
CA VAL A 170 -7.92 -7.54 5.19
C VAL A 170 -7.33 -8.62 6.06
N THR A 171 -6.69 -8.20 7.13
CA THR A 171 -6.00 -9.09 8.05
C THR A 171 -6.35 -8.77 9.48
N ASP A 172 -6.27 -9.78 10.34
CA ASP A 172 -6.35 -9.59 11.79
C ASP A 172 -5.09 -8.88 12.30
N LEU A 173 -5.28 -7.85 13.13
CA LEU A 173 -4.23 -7.02 13.68
C LEU A 173 -3.26 -7.82 14.55
N ASN A 174 -3.75 -8.79 15.33
CA ASN A 174 -2.91 -9.64 16.16
C ASN A 174 -2.09 -10.61 15.30
N ALA A 175 -2.67 -11.14 14.23
CA ALA A 175 -1.94 -11.95 13.25
C ALA A 175 -0.82 -11.13 12.59
N LYS A 176 -1.10 -9.88 12.19
CA LYS A 176 -0.08 -8.96 11.65
C LYS A 176 1.06 -8.70 12.63
N LYS A 177 0.72 -8.33 13.88
CA LYS A 177 1.70 -8.08 14.94
C LYS A 177 2.58 -9.30 15.22
N SER A 178 1.96 -10.48 15.30
CA SER A 178 2.66 -11.74 15.54
C SER A 178 3.66 -12.05 14.43
N TYR A 179 3.28 -11.79 13.17
CA TYR A 179 4.18 -11.97 12.03
C TYR A 179 5.34 -10.94 12.02
N GLN A 180 5.06 -9.68 12.33
CA GLN A 180 6.11 -8.65 12.42
C GLN A 180 7.16 -8.99 13.48
N LEU A 181 6.72 -9.53 14.62
CA LEU A 181 7.62 -10.02 15.67
C LEU A 181 8.44 -11.22 15.19
N TYR A 182 7.83 -12.14 14.43
CA TYR A 182 8.55 -13.27 13.85
C TYR A 182 9.65 -12.82 12.87
N GLU A 183 9.33 -11.89 11.97
CA GLU A 183 10.31 -11.32 11.02
C GLU A 183 11.46 -10.62 11.74
N SER A 184 11.20 -9.84 12.80
CA SER A 184 12.27 -9.19 13.58
C SER A 184 13.20 -10.21 14.22
N MET A 185 12.64 -11.28 14.80
CA MET A 185 13.44 -12.39 15.37
C MET A 185 14.31 -13.09 14.31
N LEU A 186 13.78 -13.34 13.11
CA LEU A 186 14.56 -13.93 12.01
C LEU A 186 15.73 -13.05 11.57
N VAL A 187 15.50 -11.74 11.48
CA VAL A 187 16.55 -10.77 11.13
C VAL A 187 17.65 -10.75 12.18
N GLU A 188 17.27 -10.78 13.46
CA GLU A 188 18.23 -10.85 14.57
C GLU A 188 19.07 -12.14 14.53
N GLN A 189 18.44 -13.30 14.36
CA GLN A 189 19.16 -14.58 14.24
C GLN A 189 20.11 -14.63 13.05
N ARG A 190 19.74 -14.00 11.91
CA ARG A 190 20.64 -13.87 10.75
C ARG A 190 21.84 -12.99 11.06
N LYS A 191 21.64 -11.87 11.77
CA LYS A 191 22.74 -11.00 12.21
C LYS A 191 23.69 -11.70 13.17
N GLU A 192 23.16 -12.47 14.12
CA GLU A 192 23.97 -13.27 15.06
C GLU A 192 24.81 -14.33 14.33
N ARG A 193 24.22 -15.05 13.36
CA ARG A 193 24.95 -16.02 12.54
C ARG A 193 26.05 -15.37 11.71
N ILE A 194 25.78 -14.22 11.09
CA ILE A 194 26.78 -13.47 10.31
C ILE A 194 27.89 -12.92 11.23
N GLY A 195 27.54 -12.46 12.44
CA GLY A 195 28.51 -12.03 13.45
C GLY A 195 29.39 -13.17 13.98
N SER A 196 28.86 -14.40 14.08
CA SER A 196 29.61 -15.59 14.49
C SER A 196 30.54 -16.17 13.40
N LEU A 197 30.39 -15.73 12.14
CA LEU A 197 31.21 -16.15 11.00
C LEU A 197 32.47 -15.27 10.79
N HIS A 198 32.77 -14.36 11.72
CA HIS A 198 33.92 -13.44 11.69
C HIS A 198 34.91 -13.63 12.84
N PHE A 199 34.98 -14.82 13.44
CA PHE A 199 36.01 -15.21 14.40
C PHE A 199 36.80 -16.43 13.92
#